data_AF-A0A2G5TRD4-F1
#
_entry.id   AF-A0A2G5TRD4-F1
#
_cell.length_a   1.000
_cell.length_b   1.000
_cell.length_c   1.000
_cell.angle_alpha   90.00
_cell.angle_beta   90.00
_cell.angle_gamma   90.00
#
_symmetry.space_group_name_H-M   'P 1'
#
loop_
_entity.id
_entity.type
_entity.pdbx_description
1 polymer ?
#
loop_
_entity_poly.entity_id
_entity_poly.type
_entity_poly.pdbx_seq_one_letter_code
_entity_poly.pdbx_strand_id
1 'polypeptide(L)'
;MLYDIALLMATYAYRNDQNIPFAYLTVMNICGVLCKIAFITDFLTYLLLPYYEYLSYREMIGREFTMLGTLTYFIPMCVSVLMTMNRFFILIRPTDQRVFGQKRIFFYCFLILILCFTLLIIPRLSYCPVNFLASTLVFLTACAPERHPVTKFTNINAIWVPTTLLFINVIMMLYLKSIRYDIFSRIRQKSSVISMSSSNSLAQSQIRREHMLMRQTVAITVGLSFYEVGSLLMRTFPDTYNSLPQEVRDLTFYFRLETICAINFIVYYLGSPSTRKMLKKLTLRQVCRDFRNFIDDLNDSKLPDSKFTKIEIISEKNENKILFDFLDTEDSFNRIEYSGMENSRSFNKKIINLENSNIVDVAIRDLELILKFQKSFLECLSFSFSDFSTEDDSSIRNLPTKLYNMFHVTGRKIKTKKFTVKAHHQFQIMSVLPLADPGTLEFIDLYSLDDDMEVEIDEIAKTEQWKKAKIFRSEFHLLNANVEDICHFSSCALKTSSITARDLDFLKKTYISFSTFEISYFELKNFNENDEISNLWGPASESQWYFRMKDSEDKILRIVIRQDYDIQFDIVKKSEVRNGAIVHNYREN
;
A
#
# COMPACT_ATOMS: atom_id res chain seq x y z
N MET A 1 -0.77 -23.56 -16.51
CA MET A 1 -2.10 -24.12 -16.79
C MET A 1 -3.03 -23.90 -15.61
N LEU A 2 -2.74 -24.48 -14.42
CA LEU A 2 -3.55 -24.28 -13.21
C LEU A 2 -3.78 -22.79 -12.88
N TYR A 3 -2.73 -21.97 -13.00
CA TYR A 3 -2.83 -20.53 -12.82
C TYR A 3 -3.81 -19.85 -13.80
N ASP A 4 -3.70 -20.12 -15.10
CA ASP A 4 -4.57 -19.50 -16.11
C ASP A 4 -6.03 -19.92 -15.92
N ILE A 5 -6.28 -21.18 -15.53
CA ILE A 5 -7.61 -21.69 -15.19
C ILE A 5 -8.15 -20.96 -13.95
N ALA A 6 -7.37 -20.88 -12.87
CA ALA A 6 -7.77 -20.17 -11.66
C ALA A 6 -8.04 -18.68 -11.94
N LEU A 7 -7.21 -18.05 -12.77
CA LEU A 7 -7.39 -16.66 -13.17
C LEU A 7 -8.63 -16.47 -14.07
N LEU A 8 -8.92 -17.40 -14.97
CA LEU A 8 -10.13 -17.38 -15.79
C LEU A 8 -11.39 -17.52 -14.92
N MET A 9 -11.39 -18.46 -13.98
CA MET A 9 -12.48 -18.66 -13.01
C MET A 9 -12.70 -17.40 -12.16
N ALA A 10 -11.61 -16.79 -11.68
CA ALA A 10 -11.67 -15.55 -10.94
C ALA A 10 -12.19 -14.39 -11.80
N THR A 11 -11.74 -14.27 -13.05
CA THR A 11 -12.21 -13.25 -13.99
C THR A 11 -13.71 -13.39 -14.26
N TYR A 12 -14.21 -14.62 -14.39
CA TYR A 12 -15.63 -14.90 -14.56
C TYR A 12 -16.47 -14.54 -13.31
N ALA A 13 -15.97 -14.86 -12.11
CA ALA A 13 -16.64 -14.56 -10.85
C ALA A 13 -16.80 -13.04 -10.61
N TYR A 14 -15.88 -12.23 -11.15
CA TYR A 14 -15.87 -10.77 -11.01
C TYR A 14 -16.24 -10.04 -12.31
N ARG A 15 -16.95 -10.69 -13.24
CA ARG A 15 -17.32 -10.15 -14.56
C ARG A 15 -18.08 -8.82 -14.53
N ASN A 16 -18.80 -8.54 -13.43
CA ASN A 16 -19.60 -7.32 -13.27
C ASN A 16 -18.78 -6.13 -12.73
N ASP A 17 -17.52 -6.33 -12.33
CA ASP A 17 -16.66 -5.24 -11.84
C ASP A 17 -16.08 -4.43 -13.02
N GLN A 18 -16.53 -3.18 -13.15
CA GLN A 18 -16.10 -2.28 -14.22
C GLN A 18 -14.62 -1.88 -14.15
N ASN A 19 -13.94 -2.14 -13.03
CA ASN A 19 -12.51 -1.84 -12.87
C ASN A 19 -11.61 -2.90 -13.50
N ILE A 20 -12.16 -4.06 -13.86
CA ILE A 20 -11.40 -5.20 -14.38
C ILE A 20 -11.47 -5.19 -15.92
N PRO A 21 -10.34 -5.32 -16.64
CA PRO A 21 -10.31 -5.44 -18.09
C PRO A 21 -10.77 -6.86 -18.52
N PHE A 22 -12.03 -7.20 -18.19
CA PHE A 22 -12.62 -8.53 -18.32
C PHE A 22 -12.39 -9.15 -19.71
N ALA A 23 -12.68 -8.41 -20.78
CA ALA A 23 -12.56 -8.92 -22.14
C ALA A 23 -11.12 -9.34 -22.50
N TYR A 24 -10.13 -8.50 -22.16
CA TYR A 24 -8.71 -8.81 -22.41
C TYR A 24 -8.23 -9.99 -21.56
N LEU A 25 -8.59 -10.03 -20.28
CA LEU A 25 -8.23 -11.13 -19.38
C LEU A 25 -8.80 -12.46 -19.86
N THR A 26 -10.07 -12.49 -20.27
CA THR A 26 -10.71 -13.70 -20.76
C THR A 26 -10.01 -14.25 -22.01
N VAL A 27 -9.75 -13.40 -23.01
CA VAL A 27 -9.10 -13.81 -24.26
C VAL A 27 -7.67 -14.31 -24.01
N MET A 28 -6.87 -13.57 -23.23
CA MET A 28 -5.48 -13.93 -22.95
C MET A 28 -5.36 -15.22 -22.12
N ASN A 29 -6.26 -15.45 -21.17
CA ASN A 29 -6.26 -16.69 -20.38
C ASN A 29 -6.73 -17.89 -21.20
N ILE A 30 -7.76 -17.76 -22.04
CA ILE A 30 -8.20 -18.84 -22.93
C ILE A 30 -7.05 -19.23 -23.88
N CYS A 31 -6.40 -18.25 -24.52
CA CYS A 31 -5.22 -18.51 -25.36
C CYS A 31 -4.09 -19.16 -24.56
N GLY A 32 -3.83 -18.68 -23.34
CA GLY A 32 -2.81 -19.24 -22.46
C GLY A 32 -3.07 -20.67 -22.01
N VAL A 33 -4.33 -21.08 -21.84
CA VAL A 33 -4.74 -22.47 -21.54
C VAL A 33 -4.59 -23.34 -22.79
N LEU A 34 -5.14 -22.92 -23.93
CA LEU A 34 -5.09 -23.67 -25.18
C LEU A 34 -3.65 -23.88 -25.68
N CYS A 35 -2.80 -22.85 -25.56
CA CYS A 35 -1.37 -22.94 -25.88
C CYS A 35 -0.68 -24.04 -25.07
N LYS A 36 -0.92 -24.07 -23.76
CA LYS A 36 -0.33 -25.08 -22.88
C LYS A 36 -0.87 -26.48 -23.20
N ILE A 37 -2.17 -26.62 -23.47
CA ILE A 37 -2.76 -27.90 -23.90
C ILE A 37 -2.07 -28.40 -25.17
N ALA A 38 -1.87 -27.53 -26.18
CA ALA A 38 -1.22 -27.92 -27.41
C ALA A 38 0.22 -28.43 -27.18
N PHE A 39 1.06 -27.63 -26.53
CA PHE A 39 2.45 -28.02 -26.29
C PHE A 39 2.58 -29.22 -25.35
N ILE A 40 1.79 -29.28 -24.27
CA ILE A 40 1.78 -30.45 -23.36
C ILE A 40 1.41 -31.71 -24.12
N THR A 41 0.45 -31.65 -25.05
CA THR A 41 0.06 -32.80 -25.88
C THR A 41 1.19 -33.22 -26.82
N ASP A 42 1.83 -32.27 -27.52
CA ASP A 42 2.97 -32.57 -28.41
C ASP A 42 4.18 -33.17 -27.65
N PHE A 43 4.47 -32.68 -26.44
CA PHE A 43 5.55 -33.22 -25.61
C PHE A 43 5.21 -34.55 -24.94
N LEU A 44 4.01 -34.71 -24.38
CA LEU A 44 3.59 -35.97 -23.76
C LEU A 44 3.52 -37.11 -24.77
N THR A 45 3.01 -36.84 -25.98
CA THR A 45 2.94 -37.86 -27.03
C THR A 45 4.34 -38.32 -27.46
N TYR A 46 5.32 -37.42 -27.54
CA TYR A 46 6.71 -37.79 -27.77
C TYR A 46 7.32 -38.61 -26.62
N LEU A 47 7.02 -38.28 -25.37
CA LEU A 47 7.56 -38.98 -24.20
C LEU A 47 6.93 -40.37 -23.97
N LEU A 48 5.65 -40.54 -24.32
CA LEU A 48 4.88 -41.74 -24.02
C LEU A 48 4.86 -42.77 -25.16
N LEU A 49 5.01 -42.33 -26.42
CA LEU A 49 4.93 -43.22 -27.58
C LEU A 49 6.31 -43.62 -28.09
N PRO A 50 6.46 -44.85 -28.62
CA PRO A 50 7.62 -45.22 -29.43
C PRO A 50 7.79 -44.26 -30.62
N TYR A 51 9.03 -44.03 -31.04
CA TYR A 51 9.36 -43.03 -32.07
C TYR A 51 8.55 -43.18 -33.38
N TYR A 52 8.28 -44.41 -33.82
CA TYR A 52 7.48 -44.68 -35.02
C TYR A 52 6.01 -44.25 -34.85
N GLU A 53 5.41 -44.56 -33.70
CA GLU A 53 4.03 -44.16 -33.38
C GLU A 53 3.91 -42.65 -33.19
N TYR A 54 4.94 -42.01 -32.62
CA TYR A 54 5.04 -40.55 -32.54
C TYR A 54 5.04 -39.90 -33.94
N LEU A 55 5.76 -40.46 -34.91
CA LEU A 55 5.73 -39.97 -36.29
C LEU A 55 4.34 -40.14 -36.91
N SER A 56 3.65 -41.25 -36.65
CA SER A 56 2.27 -41.46 -37.10
C SER A 56 1.30 -40.42 -36.48
N TYR A 57 1.42 -40.14 -35.19
CA TYR A 57 0.67 -39.07 -34.50
C TYR A 57 0.92 -37.71 -35.18
N ARG A 58 2.19 -37.42 -35.46
CA ARG A 58 2.63 -36.16 -36.07
C ARG A 58 2.02 -35.95 -37.46
N GLU A 59 1.85 -37.01 -38.24
CA GLU A 59 1.18 -36.95 -39.54
C GLU A 59 -0.34 -36.83 -39.42
N MET A 60 -0.94 -37.55 -38.46
CA MET A 60 -2.39 -37.61 -38.28
C MET A 60 -2.97 -36.31 -37.69
N ILE A 61 -2.46 -35.85 -36.55
CA ILE A 61 -3.06 -34.75 -35.78
C ILE A 61 -2.05 -33.73 -35.26
N GLY A 62 -0.74 -34.04 -35.25
CA GLY A 62 0.30 -33.11 -34.77
C GLY A 62 0.32 -31.76 -35.51
N ARG A 63 -0.10 -31.76 -36.80
CA ARG A 63 -0.28 -30.53 -37.59
C ARG A 63 -1.35 -29.60 -36.98
N GLU A 64 -2.42 -30.16 -36.43
CA GLU A 64 -3.51 -29.39 -35.81
C GLU A 64 -3.07 -28.79 -34.47
N PHE A 65 -2.37 -29.55 -33.64
CA PHE A 65 -1.83 -29.05 -32.37
C PHE A 65 -0.74 -27.99 -32.60
N THR A 66 0.12 -28.18 -33.60
CA THR A 66 1.08 -27.15 -34.03
C THR A 66 0.38 -25.86 -34.46
N MET A 67 -0.68 -25.98 -35.27
CA MET A 67 -1.46 -24.82 -35.73
C MET A 67 -2.15 -24.12 -34.54
N LEU A 68 -2.74 -24.88 -33.61
CA LEU A 68 -3.38 -24.37 -32.40
C LEU A 68 -2.38 -23.64 -31.48
N GLY A 69 -1.20 -24.22 -31.24
CA GLY A 69 -0.13 -23.58 -30.48
C GLY A 69 0.33 -22.28 -31.14
N THR A 70 0.46 -22.27 -32.46
CA THR A 70 0.85 -21.06 -33.21
C THR A 70 -0.25 -20.00 -33.18
N LEU A 71 -1.51 -20.39 -33.35
CA LEU A 71 -2.68 -19.50 -33.30
C LEU A 71 -2.81 -18.80 -31.95
N THR A 72 -2.65 -19.57 -30.87
CA THR A 72 -2.76 -19.09 -29.49
C THR A 72 -1.58 -18.21 -29.07
N TYR A 73 -0.48 -18.18 -29.84
CA TYR A 73 0.58 -17.18 -29.74
C TYR A 73 0.27 -15.90 -30.54
N PHE A 74 -0.20 -16.04 -31.78
CA PHE A 74 -0.50 -14.90 -32.67
C PHE A 74 -1.62 -14.00 -32.15
N ILE A 75 -2.66 -14.59 -31.53
CA ILE A 75 -3.79 -13.82 -30.98
C ILE A 75 -3.32 -12.84 -29.89
N PRO A 76 -2.63 -13.24 -28.81
CA PRO A 76 -2.04 -12.32 -27.84
C PRO A 76 -1.18 -11.22 -28.45
N MET A 77 -0.36 -11.56 -29.46
CA MET A 77 0.48 -10.59 -30.16
C MET A 77 -0.38 -9.50 -30.83
N CYS A 78 -1.40 -9.87 -31.60
CA CYS A 78 -2.31 -8.93 -32.23
C CYS A 78 -3.20 -8.17 -31.22
N VAL A 79 -3.66 -8.84 -30.15
CA VAL A 79 -4.43 -8.21 -29.08
C VAL A 79 -3.60 -7.15 -28.34
N SER A 80 -2.27 -7.30 -28.28
CA SER A 80 -1.39 -6.27 -27.69
C SER A 80 -1.39 -4.96 -28.48
N VAL A 81 -1.61 -5.00 -29.81
CA VAL A 81 -1.85 -3.81 -30.63
C VAL A 81 -3.13 -3.11 -30.17
N LEU A 82 -4.22 -3.88 -30.05
CA LEU A 82 -5.51 -3.36 -29.60
C LEU A 82 -5.43 -2.77 -28.18
N MET A 83 -4.70 -3.42 -27.28
CA MET A 83 -4.44 -2.89 -25.94
C MET A 83 -3.71 -1.55 -26.00
N THR A 84 -2.65 -1.44 -26.82
CA THR A 84 -1.86 -0.21 -26.97
C THR A 84 -2.71 0.92 -27.56
N MET A 85 -3.50 0.65 -28.60
CA MET A 85 -4.43 1.62 -29.19
C MET A 85 -5.48 2.11 -28.18
N ASN A 86 -6.03 1.21 -27.37
CA ASN A 86 -6.95 1.57 -26.28
C ASN A 86 -6.30 2.54 -25.29
N ARG A 87 -5.02 2.31 -24.92
CA ARG A 87 -4.29 3.23 -24.01
C ARG A 87 -4.04 4.58 -24.63
N PHE A 88 -3.61 4.61 -25.89
CA PHE A 88 -3.40 5.85 -26.62
C PHE A 88 -4.70 6.67 -26.73
N PHE A 89 -5.83 6.01 -26.97
CA PHE A 89 -7.13 6.68 -27.03
C PHE A 89 -7.55 7.28 -25.69
N ILE A 90 -7.34 6.55 -24.58
CA ILE A 90 -7.61 7.06 -23.23
C ILE A 90 -6.78 8.31 -22.92
N LEU A 91 -5.54 8.38 -23.41
CA LEU A 91 -4.70 9.58 -23.23
C LEU A 91 -5.22 10.81 -23.96
N ILE A 92 -5.77 10.64 -25.16
CA ILE A 92 -6.29 11.75 -25.97
C ILE A 92 -7.69 12.15 -25.48
N ARG A 93 -8.53 11.18 -25.10
CA ARG A 93 -9.93 11.39 -24.71
C ARG A 93 -10.29 10.58 -23.46
N PRO A 94 -9.93 11.05 -22.25
CA PRO A 94 -10.17 10.32 -21.01
C PRO A 94 -11.66 10.15 -20.67
N THR A 95 -12.52 11.07 -21.13
CA THR A 95 -13.96 11.07 -20.82
C THR A 95 -14.82 10.25 -21.79
N ASP A 96 -14.29 9.84 -22.94
CA ASP A 96 -15.02 9.10 -23.96
C ASP A 96 -14.55 7.64 -24.03
N GLN A 97 -15.24 6.73 -23.34
CA GLN A 97 -14.94 5.30 -23.37
C GLN A 97 -15.83 4.51 -24.35
N ARG A 98 -16.63 5.18 -25.20
CA ARG A 98 -17.60 4.51 -26.07
C ARG A 98 -16.94 3.60 -27.10
N VAL A 99 -15.76 3.97 -27.59
CA VAL A 99 -15.01 3.24 -28.62
C VAL A 99 -14.50 1.87 -28.11
N PHE A 100 -14.06 1.81 -26.85
CA PHE A 100 -13.43 0.64 -26.23
C PHE A 100 -14.29 0.00 -25.11
N GLY A 101 -15.61 -0.05 -25.31
CA GLY A 101 -16.51 -0.79 -24.41
C GLY A 101 -16.27 -2.31 -24.45
N GLN A 102 -16.63 -3.02 -23.38
CA GLN A 102 -16.38 -4.47 -23.24
C GLN A 102 -16.89 -5.30 -24.44
N LYS A 103 -18.12 -5.05 -24.91
CA LYS A 103 -18.70 -5.76 -26.06
C LYS A 103 -17.90 -5.53 -27.35
N ARG A 104 -17.43 -4.30 -27.57
CA ARG A 104 -16.63 -3.95 -28.76
C ARG A 104 -15.24 -4.56 -28.69
N ILE A 105 -14.62 -4.62 -27.51
CA ILE A 105 -13.33 -5.30 -27.33
C ILE A 105 -13.45 -6.78 -27.69
N PHE A 106 -14.50 -7.48 -27.25
CA PHE A 106 -14.74 -8.86 -27.67
C PHE A 106 -14.91 -8.99 -29.18
N PHE A 107 -15.65 -8.07 -29.81
CA PHE A 107 -15.80 -8.04 -31.26
C PHE A 107 -14.46 -7.84 -31.99
N TYR A 108 -13.62 -6.91 -31.55
CA TYR A 108 -12.29 -6.70 -32.13
C TYR A 108 -11.39 -7.93 -31.93
N CYS A 109 -11.41 -8.56 -30.76
CA CYS A 109 -10.68 -9.81 -30.51
C CYS A 109 -11.18 -10.95 -31.41
N PHE A 110 -12.48 -11.01 -31.72
CA PHE A 110 -13.03 -11.99 -32.65
C PHE A 110 -12.57 -11.75 -34.10
N LEU A 111 -12.51 -10.50 -34.55
CA LEU A 111 -11.93 -10.17 -35.86
C LEU A 111 -10.44 -10.54 -35.93
N ILE A 112 -9.69 -10.29 -34.86
CA ILE A 112 -8.28 -10.70 -34.74
C ILE A 112 -8.15 -12.23 -34.82
N LEU A 113 -9.03 -12.97 -34.14
CA LEU A 113 -9.06 -14.43 -34.21
C LEU A 113 -9.26 -14.91 -35.65
N ILE A 114 -10.23 -14.34 -36.38
CA ILE A 114 -10.48 -14.69 -37.78
C ILE A 114 -9.23 -14.41 -38.63
N LEU A 115 -8.62 -13.23 -38.49
CA LEU A 115 -7.41 -12.87 -39.23
C LEU A 115 -6.23 -13.82 -38.94
N CYS A 116 -5.97 -14.13 -37.66
CA CYS A 116 -4.90 -15.04 -37.29
C CYS A 116 -5.18 -16.47 -37.78
N PHE A 117 -6.44 -16.92 -37.73
CA PHE A 117 -6.85 -18.22 -38.22
C PHE A 117 -6.68 -18.32 -39.75
N THR A 118 -7.09 -17.30 -40.51
CA THR A 118 -6.93 -17.29 -41.97
C THR A 118 -5.46 -17.30 -42.39
N LEU A 119 -4.59 -16.58 -41.68
CA LEU A 119 -3.15 -16.60 -41.95
C LEU A 119 -2.50 -17.98 -41.74
N LEU A 120 -2.99 -18.76 -40.78
CA LEU A 120 -2.42 -20.07 -40.45
C LEU A 120 -3.06 -21.23 -41.23
N ILE A 121 -4.35 -21.11 -41.59
CA ILE A 121 -5.05 -22.15 -42.35
C ILE A 121 -4.57 -22.22 -43.81
N ILE A 122 -4.12 -21.09 -44.40
CA ILE A 122 -3.63 -21.04 -45.79
C ILE A 122 -2.41 -21.96 -45.98
N PRO A 123 -1.29 -21.83 -45.23
CA PRO A 123 -0.18 -22.78 -45.30
C PRO A 123 -0.61 -24.22 -44.97
N ARG A 124 -1.52 -24.40 -44.01
CA ARG A 124 -2.00 -25.71 -43.57
C ARG A 124 -2.74 -26.48 -44.67
N LEU A 125 -3.53 -25.79 -45.50
CA LEU A 125 -4.26 -26.37 -46.63
C LEU A 125 -3.42 -26.44 -47.92
N SER A 126 -2.24 -25.80 -47.93
CA SER A 126 -1.30 -25.86 -49.04
C SER A 126 -0.44 -27.14 -48.99
N TYR A 127 0.43 -27.30 -49.99
CA TYR A 127 1.46 -28.35 -50.03
C TYR A 127 2.57 -28.16 -48.98
N CYS A 128 2.59 -27.03 -48.25
CA CYS A 128 3.65 -26.68 -47.30
C CYS A 128 3.14 -26.36 -45.88
N PRO A 129 2.49 -27.33 -45.19
CA PRO A 129 2.11 -27.16 -43.79
C PRO A 129 3.33 -27.06 -42.86
N VAL A 130 3.14 -26.39 -41.72
CA VAL A 130 4.11 -26.32 -40.62
C VAL A 130 3.75 -27.37 -39.58
N ASN A 131 4.76 -28.10 -39.09
CA ASN A 131 4.58 -29.14 -38.08
C ASN A 131 5.74 -29.11 -37.08
N PHE A 132 5.43 -29.05 -35.79
CA PHE A 132 6.42 -29.06 -34.72
C PHE A 132 6.99 -30.47 -34.55
N LEU A 133 8.30 -30.54 -34.31
CA LEU A 133 9.01 -31.78 -34.04
C LEU A 133 9.61 -31.69 -32.63
N ALA A 134 9.00 -32.40 -31.69
CA ALA A 134 9.34 -32.35 -30.27
C ALA A 134 10.72 -32.96 -29.98
N SER A 135 11.16 -33.95 -30.76
CA SER A 135 12.47 -34.59 -30.59
C SER A 135 13.65 -33.67 -30.85
N THR A 136 13.50 -32.68 -31.74
CA THR A 136 14.56 -31.73 -32.09
C THR A 136 14.19 -30.28 -31.75
N LEU A 137 13.02 -30.05 -31.16
CA LEU A 137 12.49 -28.74 -30.77
C LEU A 137 12.43 -27.72 -31.94
N VAL A 138 12.10 -28.17 -33.14
CA VAL A 138 12.08 -27.33 -34.36
C VAL A 138 10.71 -27.39 -35.05
N PHE A 139 10.28 -26.24 -35.58
CA PHE A 139 9.15 -26.15 -36.50
C PHE A 139 9.63 -26.44 -37.93
N LEU A 140 9.15 -27.54 -38.51
CA LEU A 140 9.52 -27.97 -39.86
C LEU A 140 8.37 -27.70 -40.84
N THR A 141 8.70 -27.21 -42.03
CA THR A 141 7.78 -27.14 -43.16
C THR A 141 7.87 -28.42 -43.98
N ALA A 142 6.74 -28.88 -44.53
CA ALA A 142 6.77 -30.03 -45.44
C ALA A 142 7.54 -29.74 -46.75
N CYS A 143 7.63 -28.46 -47.15
CA CYS A 143 8.40 -28.02 -48.32
C CYS A 143 9.82 -27.54 -47.99
N ALA A 144 10.39 -27.90 -46.84
CA ALA A 144 11.76 -27.52 -46.48
C ALA A 144 12.76 -27.90 -47.60
N PRO A 145 13.76 -27.06 -47.93
CA PRO A 145 14.17 -25.84 -47.22
C PRO A 145 13.31 -24.59 -47.51
N GLU A 146 12.37 -24.68 -48.45
CA GLU A 146 11.46 -23.59 -48.77
C GLU A 146 10.38 -23.39 -47.68
N ARG A 147 9.73 -22.23 -47.73
CA ARG A 147 8.62 -21.88 -46.83
C ARG A 147 7.49 -21.28 -47.66
N HIS A 148 6.26 -21.65 -47.33
CA HIS A 148 5.08 -21.02 -47.91
C HIS A 148 5.17 -19.47 -47.82
N PRO A 149 4.79 -18.71 -48.87
CA PRO A 149 4.93 -17.25 -48.88
C PRO A 149 4.33 -16.55 -47.66
N VAL A 150 3.16 -17.00 -47.21
CA VAL A 150 2.50 -16.50 -45.98
C VAL A 150 3.35 -16.76 -44.74
N THR A 151 3.88 -17.98 -44.58
CA THR A 151 4.76 -18.35 -43.47
C THR A 151 6.08 -17.59 -43.50
N LYS A 152 6.61 -17.29 -44.69
CA LYS A 152 7.80 -16.44 -44.85
C LYS A 152 7.51 -15.01 -44.44
N PHE A 153 6.39 -14.45 -44.89
CA PHE A 153 5.94 -13.10 -44.55
C PHE A 153 5.73 -12.93 -43.04
N THR A 154 5.01 -13.85 -42.40
CA THR A 154 4.76 -13.77 -40.95
C THR A 154 6.05 -13.89 -40.16
N ASN A 155 6.94 -14.81 -40.52
CA ASN A 155 8.22 -14.97 -39.85
C ASN A 155 9.13 -13.74 -39.93
N ILE A 156 9.14 -13.02 -41.06
CA ILE A 156 9.95 -11.80 -41.23
C ILE A 156 9.36 -10.64 -40.43
N ASN A 157 8.03 -10.51 -40.43
CA ASN A 157 7.37 -9.34 -39.88
C ASN A 157 6.92 -9.47 -38.42
N ALA A 158 6.90 -10.69 -37.86
CA ALA A 158 6.43 -10.93 -36.49
C ALA A 158 7.22 -10.14 -35.44
N ILE A 159 8.52 -9.94 -35.62
CA ILE A 159 9.36 -9.20 -34.67
C ILE A 159 9.00 -7.72 -34.55
N TRP A 160 8.57 -7.10 -35.65
CA TRP A 160 8.30 -5.66 -35.67
C TRP A 160 7.11 -5.29 -34.80
N VAL A 161 6.12 -6.19 -34.66
CA VAL A 161 4.91 -5.91 -33.87
C VAL A 161 5.25 -5.69 -32.38
N PRO A 162 5.82 -6.65 -31.64
CA PRO A 162 6.09 -6.45 -30.21
C PRO A 162 7.17 -5.39 -29.94
N THR A 163 8.20 -5.26 -30.79
CA THR A 163 9.30 -4.29 -30.54
C THR A 163 8.84 -2.84 -30.76
N THR A 164 8.07 -2.57 -31.83
CA THR A 164 7.53 -1.23 -32.08
C THR A 164 6.49 -0.85 -31.01
N LEU A 165 5.64 -1.78 -30.60
CA LEU A 165 4.70 -1.55 -29.51
C LEU A 165 5.42 -1.32 -28.18
N LEU A 166 6.52 -2.03 -27.88
CA LEU A 166 7.31 -1.79 -26.68
C LEU A 166 7.83 -0.34 -26.66
N PHE A 167 8.40 0.12 -27.78
CA PHE A 167 8.89 1.49 -27.91
C PHE A 167 7.77 2.52 -27.70
N ILE A 168 6.62 2.34 -28.36
CA ILE A 168 5.44 3.22 -28.21
C ILE A 168 4.97 3.24 -26.75
N ASN A 169 4.84 2.08 -26.10
CA ASN A 169 4.33 2.00 -24.73
C ASN A 169 5.31 2.60 -23.71
N VAL A 170 6.62 2.48 -23.93
CA VAL A 170 7.64 3.11 -23.09
C VAL A 170 7.60 4.64 -23.24
N ILE A 171 7.55 5.15 -24.47
CA ILE A 171 7.40 6.61 -24.71
C ILE A 171 6.16 7.15 -24.04
N MET A 172 5.02 6.46 -24.23
CA MET A 172 3.75 6.84 -23.64
C MET A 172 3.82 6.90 -22.10
N MET A 173 4.52 5.95 -21.48
CA MET A 173 4.74 5.92 -20.03
C MET A 173 5.64 7.06 -19.55
N LEU A 174 6.73 7.35 -20.27
CA LEU A 174 7.66 8.45 -19.96
C LEU A 174 6.99 9.82 -20.12
N TYR A 175 6.17 10.00 -21.16
CA TYR A 175 5.39 11.20 -21.40
C TYR A 175 4.44 11.50 -20.22
N LEU A 176 3.70 10.49 -19.77
CA LEU A 176 2.83 10.63 -18.61
C LEU A 176 3.57 10.90 -17.30
N LYS A 177 4.73 10.27 -17.09
CA LYS A 177 5.57 10.53 -15.92
C LYS A 177 6.04 11.99 -15.91
N SER A 178 6.38 12.53 -17.08
CA SER A 178 6.84 13.90 -17.25
C SER A 178 5.73 14.92 -16.97
N ILE A 179 4.51 14.70 -17.48
CA ILE A 179 3.33 15.54 -17.17
C ILE A 179 3.04 15.54 -15.68
N ARG A 180 3.11 14.37 -15.02
CA ARG A 180 2.83 14.26 -13.59
C ARG A 180 3.88 14.93 -12.72
N TYR A 181 5.15 14.89 -13.12
CA TYR A 181 6.21 15.61 -12.43
C TYR A 181 5.97 17.13 -12.48
N ASP A 182 5.57 17.66 -13.64
CA ASP A 182 5.21 19.07 -13.79
C ASP A 182 3.99 19.45 -12.91
N ILE A 183 2.91 18.65 -12.94
CA ILE A 183 1.73 18.87 -12.09
C ILE A 183 2.08 18.81 -10.59
N PHE A 184 2.88 17.82 -10.16
CA PHE A 184 3.27 17.67 -8.76
C PHE A 184 4.18 18.81 -8.28
N SER A 185 5.05 19.32 -9.16
CA SER A 185 5.87 20.52 -8.87
C SER A 185 5.00 21.77 -8.64
N ARG A 186 3.93 21.94 -9.43
CA ARG A 186 2.98 23.06 -9.29
C ARG A 186 2.06 22.92 -8.08
N ILE A 187 1.68 21.69 -7.70
CA ILE A 187 0.88 21.41 -6.50
C ILE A 187 1.71 21.66 -5.23
N ARG A 188 3.00 21.27 -5.24
CA ARG A 188 3.93 21.54 -4.12
C ARG A 188 4.18 23.04 -3.88
N GLN A 189 4.02 23.87 -4.91
CA GLN A 189 4.03 25.34 -4.76
C GLN A 189 2.71 25.93 -4.25
N LYS A 190 1.58 25.22 -4.38
CA LYS A 190 0.25 25.68 -3.93
C LYS A 190 -0.16 25.15 -2.56
N SER A 191 0.46 24.08 -2.05
CA SER A 191 0.10 23.47 -0.76
C SER A 191 0.54 24.27 0.49
N SER A 192 0.99 25.52 0.34
CA SER A 192 1.16 26.45 1.46
C SER A 192 -0.14 27.20 1.80
N VAL A 193 -1.21 27.06 1.00
CA VAL A 193 -2.50 27.69 1.26
C VAL A 193 -3.61 26.77 0.72
N ILE A 194 -4.57 26.38 1.57
CA ILE A 194 -5.88 25.75 1.29
C ILE A 194 -5.97 24.23 1.55
N SER A 195 -7.00 23.92 2.36
CA SER A 195 -7.51 22.61 2.76
C SER A 195 -8.01 21.76 1.59
N MET A 196 -7.74 20.46 1.65
CA MET A 196 -7.96 19.52 0.55
C MET A 196 -9.35 18.88 0.64
N SER A 197 -10.22 19.19 -0.31
CA SER A 197 -11.60 18.66 -0.39
C SER A 197 -11.71 17.28 -1.05
N SER A 198 -12.82 16.60 -0.77
CA SER A 198 -13.16 15.20 -1.07
C SER A 198 -13.34 14.83 -2.57
N SER A 199 -13.15 15.77 -3.49
CA SER A 199 -13.32 15.56 -4.95
C SER A 199 -12.16 14.79 -5.62
N ASN A 200 -11.03 14.59 -4.92
CA ASN A 200 -9.83 13.96 -5.48
C ASN A 200 -9.85 12.42 -5.51
N SER A 201 -10.77 11.75 -4.82
CA SER A 201 -10.75 10.27 -4.69
C SER A 201 -11.02 9.54 -6.02
N LEU A 202 -11.94 10.06 -6.85
CA LEU A 202 -12.32 9.46 -8.13
C LEU A 202 -11.23 9.68 -9.20
N ALA A 203 -10.68 10.89 -9.29
CA ALA A 203 -9.57 11.22 -10.18
C ALA A 203 -8.32 10.40 -9.83
N GLN A 204 -7.98 10.28 -8.54
CA GLN A 204 -6.85 9.47 -8.08
C GLN A 204 -7.09 7.96 -8.29
N SER A 205 -8.34 7.49 -8.25
CA SER A 205 -8.69 6.10 -8.62
C SER A 205 -8.56 5.85 -10.12
N GLN A 206 -8.93 6.80 -10.97
CA GLN A 206 -8.78 6.70 -12.44
C GLN A 206 -7.30 6.70 -12.85
N ILE A 207 -6.50 7.60 -12.26
CA ILE A 207 -5.05 7.70 -12.49
C ILE A 207 -4.33 6.40 -12.10
N ARG A 208 -4.69 5.79 -10.96
CA ARG A 208 -4.15 4.49 -10.51
C ARG A 208 -4.51 3.36 -11.46
N ARG A 209 -5.75 3.36 -11.99
CA ARG A 209 -6.22 2.38 -12.98
C ARG A 209 -5.42 2.48 -14.28
N GLU A 210 -5.23 3.68 -14.81
CA GLU A 210 -4.47 3.91 -16.04
C GLU A 210 -3.02 3.44 -15.90
N HIS A 211 -2.36 3.78 -14.79
CA HIS A 211 -0.98 3.36 -14.55
C HIS A 211 -0.83 1.84 -14.48
N MET A 212 -1.78 1.15 -13.82
CA MET A 212 -1.80 -0.32 -13.77
C MET A 212 -1.95 -0.92 -15.16
N LEU A 213 -2.90 -0.41 -15.95
CA LEU A 213 -3.18 -0.93 -17.29
C LEU A 213 -2.04 -0.66 -18.27
N MET A 214 -1.30 0.45 -18.13
CA MET A 214 -0.10 0.73 -18.93
C MET A 214 1.07 -0.17 -18.56
N ARG A 215 1.29 -0.43 -17.26
CA ARG A 215 2.31 -1.38 -16.82
C ARG A 215 2.07 -2.79 -17.36
N GLN A 216 0.80 -3.21 -17.45
CA GLN A 216 0.45 -4.49 -18.06
C GLN A 216 0.82 -4.55 -19.54
N THR A 217 0.49 -3.52 -20.33
CA THR A 217 0.81 -3.48 -21.76
C THR A 217 2.32 -3.46 -22.00
N VAL A 218 3.10 -2.72 -21.20
CA VAL A 218 4.58 -2.78 -21.26
C VAL A 218 5.08 -4.19 -20.93
N ALA A 219 4.62 -4.82 -19.86
CA ALA A 219 5.06 -6.17 -19.49
C ALA A 219 4.76 -7.23 -20.57
N ILE A 220 3.57 -7.15 -21.21
CA ILE A 220 3.23 -8.04 -22.34
C ILE A 220 4.19 -7.80 -23.51
N THR A 221 4.42 -6.54 -23.88
CA THR A 221 5.29 -6.23 -25.03
C THR A 221 6.75 -6.57 -24.77
N VAL A 222 7.26 -6.46 -23.53
CA VAL A 222 8.58 -6.97 -23.14
C VAL A 222 8.68 -8.48 -23.34
N GLY A 223 7.72 -9.26 -22.81
CA GLY A 223 7.74 -10.72 -22.91
C GLY A 223 7.68 -11.22 -24.36
N LEU A 224 6.81 -10.61 -25.19
CA LEU A 224 6.73 -10.93 -26.63
C LEU A 224 7.99 -10.50 -27.39
N SER A 225 8.56 -9.32 -27.07
CA SER A 225 9.80 -8.84 -27.69
C SER A 225 10.97 -9.77 -27.38
N PHE A 226 11.06 -10.26 -26.13
CA PHE A 226 12.09 -11.20 -25.73
C PHE A 226 12.02 -12.50 -26.56
N TYR A 227 10.81 -13.04 -26.76
CA TYR A 227 10.61 -14.23 -27.58
C TYR A 227 11.04 -14.03 -29.05
N GLU A 228 10.63 -12.91 -29.66
CA GLU A 228 10.91 -12.62 -31.07
C GLU A 228 12.35 -12.20 -31.32
N VAL A 229 12.97 -11.42 -30.44
CA VAL A 229 14.40 -11.08 -30.54
C VAL A 229 15.25 -12.35 -30.45
N GLY A 230 14.91 -13.28 -29.54
CA GLY A 230 15.55 -14.59 -29.50
C GLY A 230 15.38 -15.38 -30.80
N SER A 231 14.18 -15.34 -31.39
CA SER A 231 13.88 -15.94 -32.71
C SER A 231 14.75 -15.34 -33.82
N LEU A 232 14.88 -14.01 -33.84
CA LEU A 232 15.67 -13.29 -34.83
C LEU A 232 17.15 -13.64 -34.71
N LEU A 233 17.72 -13.59 -33.50
CA LEU A 233 19.14 -13.87 -33.27
C LEU A 233 19.52 -15.27 -33.80
N MET A 234 18.67 -16.27 -33.57
CA MET A 234 18.88 -17.62 -34.11
C MET A 234 18.81 -17.69 -35.64
N ARG A 235 17.97 -16.87 -36.26
CA ARG A 235 17.82 -16.82 -37.74
C ARG A 235 18.93 -16.03 -38.41
N THR A 236 19.44 -14.99 -37.75
CA THR A 236 20.51 -14.12 -38.26
C THR A 236 21.88 -14.78 -38.15
N PHE A 237 22.12 -15.58 -37.10
CA PHE A 237 23.39 -16.27 -36.85
C PHE A 237 23.21 -17.80 -36.75
N PRO A 238 22.74 -18.47 -37.82
CA PRO A 238 22.42 -19.89 -37.78
C PRO A 238 23.67 -20.75 -37.53
N ASP A 239 24.82 -20.41 -38.12
CA ASP A 239 26.06 -21.18 -37.96
C ASP A 239 26.58 -21.11 -36.53
N THR A 240 26.58 -19.91 -35.94
CA THR A 240 26.93 -19.70 -34.53
C THR A 240 25.98 -20.46 -33.63
N TYR A 241 24.67 -20.39 -33.86
CA TYR A 241 23.68 -21.14 -33.07
C TYR A 241 23.86 -22.65 -33.19
N ASN A 242 24.11 -23.16 -34.40
CA ASN A 242 24.34 -24.58 -34.65
C ASN A 242 25.66 -25.08 -34.03
N SER A 243 26.65 -24.21 -33.85
CA SER A 243 27.92 -24.54 -33.17
C SER A 243 27.77 -24.70 -31.64
N LEU A 244 26.68 -24.22 -31.05
CA LEU A 244 26.43 -24.35 -29.61
C LEU A 244 26.15 -25.82 -29.22
N PRO A 245 26.50 -26.22 -27.98
CA PRO A 245 26.12 -27.53 -27.44
C PRO A 245 24.60 -27.75 -27.51
N GLN A 246 24.17 -28.99 -27.75
CA GLN A 246 22.76 -29.33 -27.87
C GLN A 246 21.94 -28.87 -26.64
N GLU A 247 22.47 -29.07 -25.44
CA GLU A 247 21.85 -28.62 -24.19
C GLU A 247 21.55 -27.12 -24.18
N VAL A 248 22.45 -26.30 -24.74
CA VAL A 248 22.29 -24.84 -24.79
C VAL A 248 21.20 -24.44 -25.79
N ARG A 249 21.11 -25.14 -26.93
CA ARG A 249 20.05 -24.92 -27.93
C ARG A 249 18.68 -25.29 -27.38
N ASP A 250 18.59 -26.44 -26.70
CA ASP A 250 17.36 -26.92 -26.09
C ASP A 250 16.92 -25.98 -24.96
N LEU A 251 17.85 -25.55 -24.10
CA LEU A 251 17.58 -24.56 -23.06
C LEU A 251 17.09 -23.23 -23.65
N THR A 252 17.68 -22.78 -24.77
CA THR A 252 17.24 -21.56 -25.46
C THR A 252 15.80 -21.68 -25.98
N PHE A 253 15.42 -22.84 -26.52
CA PHE A 253 14.05 -23.11 -26.95
C PHE A 253 13.08 -23.10 -25.76
N TYR A 254 13.39 -23.83 -24.69
CA TYR A 254 12.55 -23.90 -23.50
C TYR A 254 12.40 -22.54 -22.84
N PHE A 255 13.48 -21.77 -22.69
CA PHE A 255 13.42 -20.43 -22.10
C PHE A 255 12.51 -19.48 -22.88
N ARG A 256 12.56 -19.55 -24.22
CA ARG A 256 11.65 -18.80 -25.08
C ARG A 256 10.20 -19.25 -24.91
N LEU A 257 9.95 -20.56 -24.94
CA LEU A 257 8.60 -21.11 -24.78
C LEU A 257 8.00 -20.76 -23.41
N GLU A 258 8.78 -20.91 -22.34
CA GLU A 258 8.39 -20.57 -20.98
C GLU A 258 8.06 -19.09 -20.83
N THR A 259 8.77 -18.20 -21.54
CA THR A 259 8.44 -16.76 -21.57
C THR A 259 7.00 -16.52 -22.06
N ILE A 260 6.55 -17.23 -23.10
CA ILE A 260 5.16 -17.15 -23.60
C ILE A 260 4.20 -17.74 -22.56
N CYS A 261 4.53 -18.90 -21.98
CA CYS A 261 3.67 -19.57 -21.02
C CYS A 261 3.49 -18.79 -19.71
N ALA A 262 4.54 -18.08 -19.27
CA ALA A 262 4.60 -17.30 -18.04
C ALA A 262 4.08 -15.87 -18.19
N ILE A 263 3.90 -15.36 -19.41
CA ILE A 263 3.53 -13.95 -19.64
C ILE A 263 2.23 -13.55 -18.91
N ASN A 264 1.22 -14.42 -18.92
CA ASN A 264 -0.04 -14.18 -18.22
C ASN A 264 0.18 -14.07 -16.70
N PHE A 265 1.04 -14.92 -16.13
CA PHE A 265 1.37 -14.88 -14.72
C PHE A 265 2.14 -13.60 -14.36
N ILE A 266 3.18 -13.25 -15.12
CA ILE A 266 3.98 -12.04 -14.87
C ILE A 266 3.11 -10.79 -15.01
N VAL A 267 2.30 -10.68 -16.05
CA VAL A 267 1.49 -9.50 -16.33
C VAL A 267 0.33 -9.37 -15.34
N TYR A 268 -0.41 -10.45 -15.11
CA TYR A 268 -1.67 -10.39 -14.38
C TYR A 268 -1.55 -10.78 -12.90
N TYR A 269 -0.56 -11.57 -12.49
CA TYR A 269 -0.27 -11.77 -11.07
C TYR A 269 0.76 -10.75 -10.56
N LEU A 270 1.97 -10.69 -11.13
CA LEU A 270 2.99 -9.77 -10.64
C LEU A 270 2.68 -8.30 -10.98
N GLY A 271 2.12 -8.05 -12.17
CA GLY A 271 1.83 -6.71 -12.67
C GLY A 271 0.50 -6.09 -12.23
N SER A 272 -0.43 -6.85 -11.62
CA SER A 272 -1.79 -6.36 -11.30
C SER A 272 -2.23 -6.67 -9.85
N PRO A 273 -2.08 -5.73 -8.91
CA PRO A 273 -2.57 -5.88 -7.53
C PRO A 273 -4.06 -6.23 -7.43
N SER A 274 -4.89 -5.66 -8.31
CA SER A 274 -6.34 -5.94 -8.37
C SER A 274 -6.60 -7.41 -8.70
N THR A 275 -5.86 -7.96 -9.66
CA THR A 275 -5.98 -9.36 -10.08
C THR A 275 -5.42 -10.32 -9.02
N ARG A 276 -4.31 -9.98 -8.34
CA ARG A 276 -3.83 -10.74 -7.17
C ARG A 276 -4.85 -10.79 -6.07
N LYS A 277 -5.46 -9.65 -5.76
CA LYS A 277 -6.50 -9.55 -4.73
C LYS A 277 -7.75 -10.31 -5.10
N MET A 278 -8.12 -10.33 -6.38
CA MET A 278 -9.21 -11.14 -6.91
C MET A 278 -8.94 -12.64 -6.72
N LEU A 279 -7.76 -13.12 -7.12
CA LEU A 279 -7.32 -14.51 -6.91
C LEU A 279 -7.25 -14.85 -5.42
N LYS A 280 -6.57 -14.03 -4.62
CA LYS A 280 -6.51 -14.20 -3.16
C LYS A 280 -7.90 -14.26 -2.55
N LYS A 281 -8.85 -13.39 -2.94
CA LYS A 281 -10.24 -13.42 -2.45
C LYS A 281 -11.01 -14.67 -2.89
N LEU A 282 -10.72 -15.23 -4.06
CA LEU A 282 -11.36 -16.46 -4.54
C LEU A 282 -10.84 -17.67 -3.74
N THR A 283 -9.52 -17.76 -3.59
CA THR A 283 -8.85 -18.77 -2.75
C THR A 283 -9.31 -18.62 -1.30
N LEU A 284 -9.25 -17.41 -0.75
CA LEU A 284 -9.78 -17.08 0.57
C LEU A 284 -11.27 -17.35 0.65
N ARG A 285 -12.11 -17.28 -0.38
CA ARG A 285 -13.55 -17.63 -0.26
C ARG A 285 -13.79 -19.12 -0.11
N GLN A 286 -13.03 -19.95 -0.82
CA GLN A 286 -13.06 -21.42 -0.64
C GLN A 286 -12.44 -21.82 0.70
N VAL A 287 -11.37 -21.12 1.08
CA VAL A 287 -10.64 -21.30 2.33
C VAL A 287 -11.44 -20.66 3.49
N CYS A 288 -12.27 -19.63 3.32
CA CYS A 288 -12.86 -18.80 4.40
C CYS A 288 -13.82 -19.53 5.36
N ARG A 289 -14.37 -20.68 4.99
CA ARG A 289 -15.13 -21.50 5.94
C ARG A 289 -14.16 -22.34 6.78
N ASP A 290 -13.29 -23.08 6.11
CA ASP A 290 -12.36 -24.02 6.77
C ASP A 290 -11.17 -23.32 7.45
N PHE A 291 -10.75 -22.17 6.93
CA PHE A 291 -9.66 -21.32 7.40
C PHE A 291 -10.08 -20.37 8.50
N ARG A 292 -11.36 -19.99 8.55
CA ARG A 292 -11.88 -19.29 9.71
C ARG A 292 -11.88 -20.26 10.90
N ASN A 293 -12.41 -21.46 10.70
CA ASN A 293 -12.34 -22.54 11.69
C ASN A 293 -10.88 -22.90 12.05
N PHE A 294 -9.98 -23.01 11.06
CA PHE A 294 -8.56 -23.32 11.29
C PHE A 294 -7.76 -22.17 11.93
N ILE A 295 -8.07 -20.89 11.64
CA ILE A 295 -7.48 -19.75 12.36
C ILE A 295 -7.96 -19.77 13.81
N ASP A 296 -9.24 -20.05 14.04
CA ASP A 296 -9.81 -20.11 15.39
C ASP A 296 -9.20 -21.29 16.20
N ASP A 297 -8.80 -22.38 15.52
CA ASP A 297 -8.11 -23.55 16.11
C ASP A 297 -6.57 -23.40 16.23
N LEU A 298 -5.97 -22.37 15.62
CA LEU A 298 -4.52 -22.15 15.64
C LEU A 298 -4.10 -21.39 16.89
N ASN A 299 -3.11 -21.94 17.60
CA ASN A 299 -2.46 -21.24 18.71
C ASN A 299 -1.77 -19.95 18.20
N ASP A 300 -1.94 -18.82 18.92
CA ASP A 300 -1.55 -17.47 18.49
C ASP A 300 -0.09 -17.36 17.98
N SER A 301 0.81 -18.19 18.50
CA SER A 301 2.22 -18.24 18.09
C SER A 301 2.42 -18.58 16.60
N LYS A 302 1.50 -19.32 15.98
CA LYS A 302 1.60 -19.77 14.58
C LYS A 302 0.97 -18.83 13.55
N LEU A 303 0.24 -17.79 13.98
CA LEU A 303 -0.40 -16.83 13.07
C LEU A 303 0.64 -15.93 12.37
N PRO A 304 0.46 -15.59 11.08
CA PRO A 304 1.33 -14.64 10.39
C PRO A 304 1.23 -13.23 10.97
N ASP A 305 2.29 -12.44 10.82
CA ASP A 305 2.33 -11.04 11.28
C ASP A 305 1.86 -10.07 10.17
N SER A 306 0.92 -9.19 10.49
CA SER A 306 0.36 -8.16 9.59
C SER A 306 1.35 -7.05 9.27
N LYS A 307 2.33 -6.79 10.16
CA LYS A 307 3.39 -5.78 9.95
C LYS A 307 2.89 -4.37 9.66
N PHE A 308 1.76 -3.98 10.26
CA PHE A 308 1.33 -2.58 10.18
C PHE A 308 2.31 -1.69 10.94
N THR A 309 2.58 -0.50 10.40
CA THR A 309 3.38 0.57 11.01
C THR A 309 2.49 1.56 11.74
N LYS A 310 1.29 1.83 11.21
CA LYS A 310 0.28 2.68 11.85
C LYS A 310 -1.09 2.01 11.86
N ILE A 311 -1.77 2.10 12.99
CA ILE A 311 -3.20 1.81 13.12
C ILE A 311 -3.91 3.06 13.60
N GLU A 312 -4.98 3.46 12.92
CA GLU A 312 -5.77 4.63 13.24
C GLU A 312 -7.26 4.27 13.28
N ILE A 313 -7.92 4.65 14.38
CA ILE A 313 -9.34 4.36 14.62
C ILE A 313 -10.07 5.67 14.79
N ILE A 314 -11.06 5.91 13.93
CA ILE A 314 -11.78 7.18 13.84
C ILE A 314 -13.27 6.91 14.06
N SER A 315 -13.93 7.65 14.94
CA SER A 315 -15.39 7.80 14.92
C SER A 315 -15.76 9.17 14.35
N GLU A 316 -16.65 9.16 13.36
CA GLU A 316 -17.14 10.36 12.68
C GLU A 316 -18.63 10.54 12.96
N LYS A 317 -18.99 11.65 13.62
CA LYS A 317 -20.38 11.97 13.95
C LYS A 317 -21.22 12.32 12.72
N ASN A 318 -20.72 13.20 11.86
CA ASN A 318 -21.50 13.76 10.73
C ASN A 318 -21.97 12.68 9.75
N GLU A 319 -21.10 11.73 9.42
CA GLU A 319 -21.44 10.61 8.54
C GLU A 319 -21.93 9.37 9.30
N ASN A 320 -21.94 9.42 10.64
CA ASN A 320 -22.24 8.30 11.53
C ASN A 320 -21.43 7.04 11.15
N LYS A 321 -20.09 7.18 11.15
CA LYS A 321 -19.15 6.16 10.68
C LYS A 321 -18.05 5.82 11.69
N ILE A 322 -17.55 4.60 11.59
CA ILE A 322 -16.27 4.19 12.18
C ILE A 322 -15.31 3.86 11.05
N LEU A 323 -14.10 4.40 11.09
CA LEU A 323 -13.04 4.10 10.14
C LEU A 323 -11.87 3.45 10.85
N PHE A 324 -11.38 2.35 10.30
CA PHE A 324 -10.10 1.77 10.65
C PHE A 324 -9.13 1.94 9.49
N ASP A 325 -8.07 2.69 9.74
CA ASP A 325 -7.01 2.99 8.80
C ASP A 325 -5.73 2.27 9.19
N PHE A 326 -5.14 1.56 8.24
CA PHE A 326 -3.94 0.76 8.42
C PHE A 326 -2.89 1.18 7.40
N LEU A 327 -1.69 1.47 7.89
CA LEU A 327 -0.50 1.70 7.07
C LEU A 327 0.50 0.56 7.32
N ASP A 328 1.09 0.01 6.27
CA ASP A 328 2.15 -0.99 6.38
C ASP A 328 3.54 -0.40 6.01
N THR A 329 4.56 -1.25 6.06
CA THR A 329 5.95 -0.87 5.73
C THR A 329 6.19 -0.55 4.26
N GLU A 330 5.25 -0.88 3.36
CA GLU A 330 5.32 -0.58 1.92
C GLU A 330 4.52 0.69 1.57
N ASP A 331 4.16 1.52 2.57
CA ASP A 331 3.26 2.67 2.45
C ASP A 331 1.89 2.31 1.85
N SER A 332 1.47 1.05 2.00
CA SER A 332 0.17 0.60 1.54
C SER A 332 -0.90 0.97 2.57
N PHE A 333 -1.92 1.69 2.08
CA PHE A 333 -3.03 2.19 2.89
C PHE A 333 -4.26 1.31 2.70
N ASN A 334 -4.77 0.76 3.80
CA ASN A 334 -6.01 -0.01 3.83
C ASN A 334 -7.01 0.64 4.79
N ARG A 335 -8.25 0.84 4.32
CA ARG A 335 -9.35 1.39 5.11
C ARG A 335 -10.50 0.39 5.21
N ILE A 336 -11.00 0.17 6.42
CA ILE A 336 -12.30 -0.47 6.68
C ILE A 336 -13.24 0.61 7.21
N GLU A 337 -14.44 0.65 6.67
CA GLU A 337 -15.46 1.64 7.02
C GLU A 337 -16.71 0.91 7.50
N TYR A 338 -17.27 1.37 8.61
CA TYR A 338 -18.52 0.88 9.19
C TYR A 338 -19.51 2.04 9.17
N SER A 339 -20.56 1.92 8.37
CA SER A 339 -21.61 2.94 8.24
C SER A 339 -22.79 2.60 9.12
N GLY A 340 -23.09 3.45 10.10
CA GLY A 340 -24.27 3.32 10.94
C GLY A 340 -25.56 3.63 10.20
N MET A 341 -25.54 4.53 9.21
CA MET A 341 -26.71 4.87 8.41
C MET A 341 -27.15 3.73 7.49
N GLU A 342 -26.19 3.07 6.83
CA GLU A 342 -26.47 1.96 5.91
C GLU A 342 -26.50 0.60 6.60
N ASN A 343 -26.17 0.57 7.90
CA ASN A 343 -25.77 -0.60 8.66
C ASN A 343 -24.87 -1.55 7.85
N SER A 344 -23.75 -1.01 7.37
CA SER A 344 -22.90 -1.70 6.38
C SER A 344 -21.43 -1.65 6.77
N ARG A 345 -20.67 -2.67 6.33
CA ARG A 345 -19.20 -2.69 6.38
C ARG A 345 -18.65 -2.63 4.97
N SER A 346 -17.82 -1.63 4.73
CA SER A 346 -17.13 -1.30 3.50
C SER A 346 -15.64 -1.66 3.65
N PHE A 347 -15.14 -2.54 2.78
CA PHE A 347 -13.70 -2.80 2.66
C PHE A 347 -13.33 -2.95 1.21
N ASN A 348 -12.38 -2.13 0.73
CA ASN A 348 -11.86 -2.25 -0.62
C ASN A 348 -12.95 -2.23 -1.71
N LYS A 349 -13.87 -1.25 -1.61
CA LYS A 349 -15.05 -1.06 -2.47
C LYS A 349 -16.11 -2.17 -2.41
N LYS A 350 -15.96 -3.15 -1.51
CA LYS A 350 -16.98 -4.16 -1.25
C LYS A 350 -17.77 -3.73 -0.03
N ILE A 351 -19.07 -3.53 -0.20
CA ILE A 351 -20.02 -3.24 0.86
C ILE A 351 -20.70 -4.55 1.25
N ILE A 352 -20.81 -4.80 2.56
CA ILE A 352 -21.52 -5.93 3.16
C ILE A 352 -22.58 -5.33 4.08
N ASN A 353 -23.85 -5.62 3.82
CA ASN A 353 -24.93 -5.26 4.73
C ASN A 353 -24.82 -6.11 6.01
N LEU A 354 -24.98 -5.47 7.18
CA LEU A 354 -24.87 -6.08 8.50
C LEU A 354 -26.24 -6.38 9.14
N GLU A 355 -27.33 -6.11 8.41
CA GLU A 355 -28.73 -6.41 8.75
C GLU A 355 -29.16 -5.78 10.09
N ASN A 356 -29.26 -6.58 11.15
CA ASN A 356 -29.65 -6.13 12.50
C ASN A 356 -28.46 -6.12 13.48
N SER A 357 -27.24 -6.34 12.99
CA SER A 357 -26.04 -6.35 13.84
C SER A 357 -25.70 -4.93 14.28
N ASN A 358 -25.26 -4.77 15.53
CA ASN A 358 -24.72 -3.51 16.01
C ASN A 358 -23.34 -3.24 15.34
N ILE A 359 -23.20 -2.09 14.70
CA ILE A 359 -21.98 -1.73 13.96
C ILE A 359 -20.72 -1.67 14.83
N VAL A 360 -20.83 -1.20 16.07
CA VAL A 360 -19.70 -1.09 17.01
C VAL A 360 -19.23 -2.48 17.39
N ASP A 361 -20.17 -3.39 17.70
CA ASP A 361 -19.82 -4.78 18.03
C ASP A 361 -19.14 -5.49 16.86
N VAL A 362 -19.59 -5.23 15.63
CA VAL A 362 -18.93 -5.76 14.42
C VAL A 362 -17.50 -5.19 14.29
N ALA A 363 -17.34 -3.87 14.45
CA ALA A 363 -16.04 -3.20 14.36
C ALA A 363 -15.06 -3.73 15.43
N ILE A 364 -15.52 -3.92 16.67
CA ILE A 364 -14.71 -4.43 17.77
C ILE A 364 -14.24 -5.87 17.50
N ARG A 365 -15.13 -6.76 17.04
CA ARG A 365 -14.76 -8.14 16.68
C ARG A 365 -13.75 -8.18 15.54
N ASP A 366 -13.93 -7.34 14.52
CA ASP A 366 -12.99 -7.25 13.41
C ASP A 366 -11.62 -6.72 13.89
N LEU A 367 -11.60 -5.71 14.76
CA LEU A 367 -10.38 -5.17 15.34
C LEU A 367 -9.64 -6.22 16.17
N GLU A 368 -10.35 -6.97 17.02
CA GLU A 368 -9.79 -8.04 17.83
C GLU A 368 -9.07 -9.07 16.95
N LEU A 369 -9.72 -9.51 15.86
CA LEU A 369 -9.13 -10.41 14.89
C LEU A 369 -7.89 -9.79 14.22
N ILE A 370 -7.97 -8.56 13.75
CA ILE A 370 -6.84 -7.88 13.09
C ILE A 370 -5.65 -7.79 14.03
N LEU A 371 -5.90 -7.45 15.29
CA LEU A 371 -4.85 -7.36 16.29
C LEU A 371 -4.21 -8.72 16.53
N LYS A 372 -4.93 -9.86 16.52
CA LYS A 372 -4.29 -11.20 16.63
C LYS A 372 -3.16 -11.42 15.63
N PHE A 373 -3.28 -10.85 14.43
CA PHE A 373 -2.23 -10.89 13.41
C PHE A 373 -1.18 -9.78 13.57
N GLN A 374 -1.38 -8.75 14.37
CA GLN A 374 -0.38 -7.70 14.61
C GLN A 374 0.57 -8.11 15.74
N LYS A 375 1.75 -8.62 15.39
CA LYS A 375 2.82 -9.01 16.33
C LYS A 375 3.96 -8.00 16.37
N SER A 376 4.25 -7.34 15.24
CA SER A 376 5.27 -6.30 15.16
C SER A 376 4.89 -5.04 15.94
N PHE A 377 5.93 -4.31 16.32
CA PHE A 377 5.83 -3.00 16.92
C PHE A 377 5.20 -1.97 15.97
N LEU A 378 4.24 -1.19 16.48
CA LEU A 378 3.67 -0.05 15.75
C LEU A 378 4.56 1.18 15.93
N GLU A 379 4.78 1.93 14.86
CA GLU A 379 5.36 3.28 14.98
C GLU A 379 4.33 4.24 15.57
N CYS A 380 3.04 4.07 15.23
CA CYS A 380 1.98 4.93 15.73
C CYS A 380 0.64 4.20 15.90
N LEU A 381 0.01 4.41 17.06
CA LEU A 381 -1.36 4.03 17.35
C LEU A 381 -2.19 5.30 17.58
N SER A 382 -3.22 5.52 16.75
CA SER A 382 -4.00 6.76 16.71
C SER A 382 -5.48 6.51 16.94
N PHE A 383 -6.11 7.36 17.76
CA PHE A 383 -7.55 7.36 17.98
C PHE A 383 -8.10 8.76 17.75
N SER A 384 -9.22 8.88 17.05
CA SER A 384 -9.94 10.13 16.86
C SER A 384 -11.41 9.92 17.15
N PHE A 385 -11.91 10.53 18.22
CA PHE A 385 -13.28 10.41 18.64
C PHE A 385 -14.05 11.70 18.38
N SER A 386 -15.19 11.61 17.70
CA SER A 386 -16.12 12.74 17.57
C SER A 386 -16.88 13.01 18.86
N ASP A 387 -17.34 14.26 19.04
CA ASP A 387 -18.20 14.66 20.17
C ASP A 387 -19.67 14.28 19.96
N PHE A 388 -20.06 13.12 20.52
CA PHE A 388 -21.45 12.70 20.55
C PHE A 388 -22.11 13.20 21.85
N SER A 389 -23.20 13.94 21.73
CA SER A 389 -23.99 14.41 22.87
C SER A 389 -24.78 13.24 23.49
N THR A 390 -25.33 13.46 24.68
CA THR A 390 -26.22 12.48 25.34
C THR A 390 -27.52 12.25 24.58
N GLU A 391 -27.91 13.17 23.70
CA GLU A 391 -29.14 13.12 22.89
C GLU A 391 -28.92 12.45 21.53
N ASP A 392 -27.66 12.20 21.13
CA ASP A 392 -27.35 11.53 19.87
C ASP A 392 -27.68 10.02 19.96
N ASP A 393 -28.63 9.57 19.15
CA ASP A 393 -29.08 8.16 19.06
C ASP A 393 -28.05 7.21 18.39
N SER A 394 -26.80 7.65 18.19
CA SER A 394 -25.78 6.86 17.53
C SER A 394 -25.13 5.85 18.48
N SER A 395 -25.21 4.57 18.11
CA SER A 395 -24.46 3.50 18.80
C SER A 395 -22.94 3.72 18.81
N ILE A 396 -22.38 4.49 17.87
CA ILE A 396 -20.93 4.77 17.73
C ILE A 396 -20.38 5.51 18.93
N ARG A 397 -21.20 6.27 19.65
CA ARG A 397 -20.83 6.91 20.91
C ARG A 397 -20.24 5.92 21.93
N ASN A 398 -20.64 4.65 21.86
CA ASN A 398 -20.16 3.59 22.76
C ASN A 398 -18.82 2.97 22.33
N LEU A 399 -18.22 3.41 21.21
CA LEU A 399 -16.94 2.87 20.72
C LEU A 399 -15.80 2.96 21.75
N PRO A 400 -15.55 4.10 22.43
CA PRO A 400 -14.51 4.19 23.45
C PRO A 400 -14.70 3.17 24.58
N THR A 401 -15.94 3.05 25.09
CA THR A 401 -16.29 2.06 26.13
C THR A 401 -16.08 0.62 25.67
N LYS A 402 -16.47 0.30 24.43
CA LYS A 402 -16.31 -1.04 23.87
C LYS A 402 -14.85 -1.39 23.61
N LEU A 403 -14.02 -0.43 23.19
CA LEU A 403 -12.58 -0.59 23.09
C LEU A 403 -11.99 -0.90 24.45
N TYR A 404 -12.26 -0.06 25.46
CA TYR A 404 -11.80 -0.29 26.83
C TYR A 404 -12.14 -1.70 27.33
N ASN A 405 -13.41 -2.11 27.19
CA ASN A 405 -13.86 -3.44 27.62
C ASN A 405 -13.16 -4.58 26.88
N MET A 406 -12.99 -4.47 25.56
CA MET A 406 -12.30 -5.49 24.76
C MET A 406 -10.87 -5.71 25.26
N PHE A 407 -10.12 -4.64 25.52
CA PHE A 407 -8.73 -4.75 25.99
C PHE A 407 -8.62 -5.13 27.46
N HIS A 408 -9.56 -4.69 28.30
CA HIS A 408 -9.63 -5.10 29.69
C HIS A 408 -9.88 -6.61 29.82
N VAL A 409 -10.81 -7.17 29.03
CA VAL A 409 -11.13 -8.61 29.04
C VAL A 409 -9.98 -9.44 28.46
N THR A 410 -9.36 -8.99 27.37
CA THR A 410 -8.24 -9.74 26.73
C THR A 410 -6.92 -9.60 27.48
N GLY A 411 -6.78 -8.61 28.37
CA GLY A 411 -5.53 -8.28 29.06
C GLY A 411 -4.40 -7.83 28.12
N ARG A 412 -4.71 -7.61 26.83
CA ARG A 412 -3.72 -7.40 25.79
C ARG A 412 -3.22 -5.96 25.79
N LYS A 413 -1.91 -5.79 25.63
CA LYS A 413 -1.27 -4.49 25.37
C LYS A 413 -0.70 -4.45 23.95
N ILE A 414 -0.77 -3.28 23.32
CA ILE A 414 -0.24 -3.02 21.99
C ILE A 414 1.12 -2.35 22.12
N LYS A 415 2.15 -2.97 21.58
CA LYS A 415 3.48 -2.38 21.51
C LYS A 415 3.48 -1.27 20.45
N THR A 416 3.60 -0.02 20.88
CA THR A 416 3.58 1.17 20.02
C THR A 416 4.57 2.22 20.51
N LYS A 417 5.24 2.93 19.59
CA LYS A 417 6.19 3.99 19.93
C LYS A 417 5.50 5.30 20.25
N LYS A 418 4.58 5.69 19.36
CA LYS A 418 3.77 6.89 19.46
C LYS A 418 2.32 6.52 19.70
N PHE A 419 1.69 7.22 20.64
CA PHE A 419 0.28 7.12 20.95
C PHE A 419 -0.36 8.49 20.74
N THR A 420 -1.42 8.52 19.94
CA THR A 420 -2.10 9.76 19.58
C THR A 420 -3.59 9.63 19.86
N VAL A 421 -4.16 10.62 20.55
CA VAL A 421 -5.61 10.69 20.76
C VAL A 421 -6.10 12.08 20.43
N LYS A 422 -7.15 12.12 19.63
CA LYS A 422 -7.97 13.30 19.39
C LYS A 422 -9.32 13.06 20.07
N ALA A 423 -9.60 13.81 21.12
CA ALA A 423 -10.72 13.58 22.02
C ALA A 423 -11.40 14.90 22.41
N HIS A 424 -12.62 14.78 22.95
CA HIS A 424 -13.42 15.89 23.52
C HIS A 424 -13.64 15.76 25.03
N HIS A 425 -13.40 14.56 25.59
CA HIS A 425 -13.61 14.27 27.01
C HIS A 425 -12.47 13.41 27.55
N GLN A 426 -12.07 13.62 28.81
CA GLN A 426 -11.03 12.83 29.50
C GLN A 426 -11.29 11.32 29.42
N PHE A 427 -12.56 10.90 29.57
CA PHE A 427 -12.98 9.50 29.46
C PHE A 427 -12.53 8.84 28.15
N GLN A 428 -12.57 9.55 27.03
CA GLN A 428 -12.16 9.01 25.74
C GLN A 428 -10.66 8.68 25.75
N ILE A 429 -9.83 9.56 26.31
CA ILE A 429 -8.38 9.33 26.46
C ILE A 429 -8.13 8.11 27.36
N MET A 430 -8.77 8.07 28.53
CA MET A 430 -8.60 6.99 29.50
C MET A 430 -9.13 5.63 29.00
N SER A 431 -10.09 5.64 28.08
CA SER A 431 -10.60 4.41 27.48
C SER A 431 -9.59 3.70 26.57
N VAL A 432 -8.62 4.44 26.00
CA VAL A 432 -7.66 3.92 25.02
C VAL A 432 -6.19 4.02 25.45
N LEU A 433 -5.81 4.93 26.35
CA LEU A 433 -4.42 5.04 26.83
C LEU A 433 -3.90 3.74 27.45
N PRO A 434 -4.68 3.01 28.28
CA PRO A 434 -4.23 1.74 28.86
C PRO A 434 -3.94 0.64 27.83
N LEU A 435 -4.33 0.81 26.57
CA LEU A 435 -4.09 -0.17 25.51
C LEU A 435 -2.62 -0.21 25.09
N ALA A 436 -1.93 0.93 25.18
CA ALA A 436 -0.52 1.02 24.83
C ALA A 436 0.35 0.31 25.87
N ASP A 437 1.33 -0.46 25.40
CA ASP A 437 2.34 -1.09 26.24
C ASP A 437 3.31 -0.02 26.78
N PRO A 438 3.39 0.17 28.10
CA PRO A 438 4.17 1.25 28.69
C PRO A 438 5.69 1.03 28.56
N GLY A 439 6.15 -0.20 28.28
CA GLY A 439 7.57 -0.50 28.09
C GLY A 439 8.10 -0.06 26.73
N THR A 440 7.21 0.13 25.76
CA THR A 440 7.58 0.50 24.38
C THR A 440 7.10 1.89 23.96
N LEU A 441 6.20 2.49 24.74
CA LEU A 441 5.65 3.81 24.50
C LEU A 441 6.69 4.90 24.82
N GLU A 442 7.01 5.72 23.83
CA GLU A 442 7.94 6.83 23.97
C GLU A 442 7.23 8.19 23.90
N PHE A 443 6.15 8.29 23.14
CA PHE A 443 5.50 9.56 22.80
C PHE A 443 3.99 9.50 23.05
N ILE A 444 3.46 10.43 23.84
CA ILE A 444 2.02 10.67 24.02
C ILE A 444 1.66 12.02 23.39
N ASP A 445 0.69 12.01 22.48
CA ASP A 445 0.24 13.18 21.72
C ASP A 445 -1.28 13.35 21.85
N LEU A 446 -1.74 14.43 22.46
CA LEU A 446 -3.15 14.69 22.72
C LEU A 446 -3.61 15.94 21.95
N TYR A 447 -4.53 15.72 21.02
CA TYR A 447 -5.08 16.75 20.13
C TYR A 447 -6.48 17.13 20.56
N SER A 448 -6.83 18.41 20.35
CA SER A 448 -8.21 18.87 20.47
C SER A 448 -8.83 19.12 19.09
N LEU A 449 -10.16 19.23 19.05
CA LEU A 449 -10.88 19.96 17.99
C LEU A 449 -11.42 21.30 18.45
N ASP A 450 -11.40 21.52 19.77
CA ASP A 450 -11.92 22.70 20.44
C ASP A 450 -10.78 23.32 21.25
N ASP A 451 -10.35 24.51 20.85
CA ASP A 451 -9.19 25.18 21.44
C ASP A 451 -9.40 25.50 22.94
N ASP A 452 -10.66 25.55 23.39
CA ASP A 452 -11.04 25.85 24.78
C ASP A 452 -11.19 24.61 25.67
N MET A 453 -10.91 23.42 25.15
CA MET A 453 -11.03 22.17 25.92
C MET A 453 -10.12 22.17 27.15
N GLU A 454 -10.68 21.69 28.27
CA GLU A 454 -9.96 21.49 29.52
C GLU A 454 -10.07 20.04 29.99
N VAL A 455 -8.95 19.46 30.43
CA VAL A 455 -8.89 18.07 30.89
C VAL A 455 -8.12 17.97 32.19
N GLU A 456 -8.74 17.33 33.19
CA GLU A 456 -8.05 16.95 34.43
C GLU A 456 -7.02 15.86 34.15
N ILE A 457 -5.79 16.05 34.64
CA ILE A 457 -4.67 15.15 34.37
C ILE A 457 -4.41 14.14 35.48
N ASP A 458 -5.01 14.32 36.65
CA ASP A 458 -4.79 13.54 37.87
C ASP A 458 -4.92 12.02 37.66
N GLU A 459 -5.94 11.58 36.91
CA GLU A 459 -6.13 10.16 36.58
C GLU A 459 -5.18 9.69 35.48
N ILE A 460 -4.83 10.56 34.52
CA ILE A 460 -3.89 10.24 33.43
C ILE A 460 -2.47 10.07 33.99
N ALA A 461 -2.05 10.96 34.89
CA ALA A 461 -0.73 10.99 35.50
C ALA A 461 -0.43 9.73 36.34
N LYS A 462 -1.47 9.10 36.90
CA LYS A 462 -1.34 7.84 37.66
C LYS A 462 -0.96 6.64 36.80
N THR A 463 -1.14 6.71 35.48
CA THR A 463 -0.92 5.58 34.56
C THR A 463 0.56 5.25 34.36
N GLU A 464 0.87 3.97 34.14
CA GLU A 464 2.24 3.54 33.83
C GLU A 464 2.71 4.05 32.46
N GLN A 465 1.78 4.25 31.52
CA GLN A 465 2.04 4.84 30.22
C GLN A 465 2.59 6.26 30.36
N TRP A 466 1.96 7.07 31.21
CA TRP A 466 2.38 8.43 31.51
C TRP A 466 3.78 8.49 32.12
N LYS A 467 4.02 7.68 33.16
CA LYS A 467 5.28 7.67 33.92
C LYS A 467 6.50 7.19 33.11
N LYS A 468 6.29 6.36 32.08
CA LYS A 468 7.38 5.79 31.26
C LYS A 468 7.60 6.49 29.93
N ALA A 469 6.62 7.24 29.43
CA ALA A 469 6.78 8.00 28.20
C ALA A 469 7.86 9.07 28.35
N LYS A 470 8.57 9.34 27.24
CA LYS A 470 9.68 10.30 27.19
C LYS A 470 9.24 11.67 26.70
N ILE A 471 8.21 11.70 25.86
CA ILE A 471 7.72 12.90 25.18
C ILE A 471 6.22 13.02 25.37
N PHE A 472 5.77 14.21 25.76
CA PHE A 472 4.36 14.54 25.91
C PHE A 472 4.01 15.84 25.18
N ARG A 473 2.89 15.84 24.46
CA ARG A 473 2.32 17.03 23.84
C ARG A 473 0.80 17.08 24.03
N SER A 474 0.30 18.28 24.34
CA SER A 474 -1.14 18.58 24.44
C SER A 474 -1.48 19.88 23.71
N GLU A 475 -2.55 19.88 22.92
CA GLU A 475 -3.11 21.08 22.29
C GLU A 475 -4.16 21.79 23.15
N PHE A 476 -4.71 21.11 24.17
CA PHE A 476 -5.72 21.64 25.08
C PHE A 476 -5.16 21.90 26.49
N HIS A 477 -5.91 22.64 27.30
CA HIS A 477 -5.53 23.01 28.66
C HIS A 477 -5.63 21.82 29.63
N LEU A 478 -4.56 21.59 30.38
CA LEU A 478 -4.50 20.58 31.43
C LEU A 478 -4.75 21.22 32.79
N LEU A 479 -5.79 20.74 33.46
CA LEU A 479 -6.14 21.11 34.83
C LEU A 479 -5.41 20.20 35.82
N ASN A 480 -5.07 20.73 36.98
CA ASN A 480 -4.40 20.02 38.07
C ASN A 480 -3.04 19.40 37.70
N ALA A 481 -2.33 20.00 36.73
CA ALA A 481 -1.00 19.57 36.35
C ALA A 481 0.04 20.02 37.39
N ASN A 482 0.49 19.10 38.23
CA ASN A 482 1.62 19.36 39.11
C ASN A 482 2.92 19.21 38.31
N VAL A 483 3.91 20.07 38.58
CA VAL A 483 5.21 20.00 37.92
C VAL A 483 5.95 18.68 38.19
N GLU A 484 5.68 18.05 39.34
CA GLU A 484 6.22 16.73 39.70
C GLU A 484 5.71 15.61 38.78
N ASP A 485 4.51 15.75 38.21
CA ASP A 485 3.89 14.77 37.32
C ASP A 485 4.36 14.91 35.86
N ILE A 486 5.13 15.96 35.52
CA ILE A 486 5.57 16.26 34.15
C ILE A 486 7.08 16.42 33.98
N CYS A 487 7.83 16.59 35.08
CA CYS A 487 9.25 16.91 35.02
C CYS A 487 10.13 15.74 34.50
N HIS A 488 9.60 14.52 34.44
CA HIS A 488 10.30 13.34 33.92
C HIS A 488 10.38 13.31 32.39
N PHE A 489 9.56 14.10 31.68
CA PHE A 489 9.59 14.13 30.22
C PHE A 489 10.86 14.81 29.70
N SER A 490 11.55 14.15 28.77
CA SER A 490 12.66 14.75 28.01
C SER A 490 12.20 15.90 27.11
N SER A 491 10.98 15.78 26.56
CA SER A 491 10.32 16.83 25.78
C SER A 491 8.86 16.96 26.18
N CYS A 492 8.46 18.17 26.60
CA CYS A 492 7.11 18.43 27.08
C CYS A 492 6.53 19.68 26.40
N ALA A 493 5.30 19.61 25.89
CA ALA A 493 4.57 20.78 25.44
C ALA A 493 3.13 20.70 25.93
N LEU A 494 2.69 21.65 26.75
CA LEU A 494 1.32 21.66 27.25
C LEU A 494 0.82 23.08 27.51
N LYS A 495 -0.51 23.19 27.55
CA LYS A 495 -1.20 24.39 28.01
C LYS A 495 -1.73 24.15 29.42
N THR A 496 -1.64 25.12 30.32
CA THR A 496 -2.19 25.01 31.68
C THR A 496 -2.64 26.36 32.22
N SER A 497 -3.37 26.39 33.33
CA SER A 497 -3.97 27.62 33.86
C SER A 497 -2.95 28.52 34.55
N SER A 498 -2.06 27.93 35.34
CA SER A 498 -1.05 28.66 36.12
C SER A 498 0.11 27.74 36.50
N ILE A 499 1.32 28.30 36.56
CA ILE A 499 2.50 27.68 37.16
C ILE A 499 3.13 28.74 38.07
N THR A 500 3.49 28.37 39.31
CA THR A 500 4.11 29.32 40.25
C THR A 500 5.61 29.48 39.97
N ALA A 501 6.20 30.56 40.46
CA ALA A 501 7.64 30.83 40.41
C ALA A 501 8.45 29.74 41.12
N ARG A 502 7.88 29.14 42.18
CA ARG A 502 8.48 28.01 42.89
C ARG A 502 8.46 26.74 42.07
N ASP A 503 7.37 26.49 41.35
CA ASP A 503 7.26 25.35 40.43
C ASP A 503 8.27 25.49 39.28
N LEU A 504 8.43 26.69 38.73
CA LEU A 504 9.45 26.98 37.72
C LEU A 504 10.87 26.78 38.27
N ASP A 505 11.13 27.20 39.52
CA ASP A 505 12.43 26.98 40.17
C ASP A 505 12.72 25.48 40.38
N PHE A 506 11.69 24.71 40.75
CA PHE A 506 11.76 23.26 40.83
C PHE A 506 12.08 22.63 39.46
N LEU A 507 11.35 23.01 38.40
CA LEU A 507 11.60 22.53 37.03
C LEU A 507 13.01 22.87 36.57
N LYS A 508 13.47 24.11 36.79
CA LYS A 508 14.85 24.52 36.49
C LYS A 508 15.86 23.60 37.19
N LYS A 509 15.74 23.41 38.51
CA LYS A 509 16.66 22.56 39.29
C LYS A 509 16.66 21.11 38.78
N THR A 510 15.48 20.62 38.42
CA THR A 510 15.30 19.27 37.87
C THR A 510 15.97 19.16 36.50
N TYR A 511 15.70 20.08 35.57
CA TYR A 511 16.23 20.05 34.21
C TYR A 511 17.74 20.26 34.15
N ILE A 512 18.33 21.07 35.05
CA ILE A 512 19.79 21.24 35.15
C ILE A 512 20.50 19.91 35.46
N SER A 513 19.86 19.03 36.24
CA SER A 513 20.40 17.72 36.61
C SER A 513 19.94 16.59 35.69
N PHE A 514 18.98 16.84 34.80
CA PHE A 514 18.43 15.83 33.91
C PHE A 514 19.19 15.77 32.58
N SER A 515 20.14 14.84 32.46
CA SER A 515 21.05 14.73 31.31
C SER A 515 20.39 14.46 29.96
N THR A 516 19.20 13.86 29.95
CA THR A 516 18.41 13.57 28.74
C THR A 516 17.33 14.60 28.45
N PHE A 517 17.28 15.71 29.19
CA PHE A 517 16.36 16.81 28.91
C PHE A 517 16.66 17.47 27.55
N GLU A 518 15.61 17.78 26.80
CA GLU A 518 15.70 18.42 25.49
C GLU A 518 15.01 19.80 25.49
N ILE A 519 13.69 19.82 25.72
CA ILE A 519 12.88 21.04 25.62
C ILE A 519 11.57 20.93 26.42
N SER A 520 11.15 22.01 27.07
CA SER A 520 9.80 22.14 27.59
C SER A 520 9.16 23.44 27.18
N TYR A 521 7.86 23.39 26.89
CA TYR A 521 7.06 24.52 26.50
C TYR A 521 5.74 24.53 27.27
N PHE A 522 5.46 25.64 27.93
CA PHE A 522 4.26 25.85 28.74
C PHE A 522 3.55 27.11 28.28
N GLU A 523 2.31 26.97 27.83
CA GLU A 523 1.42 28.09 27.53
C GLU A 523 0.46 28.29 28.71
N LEU A 524 0.50 29.46 29.34
CA LEU A 524 -0.26 29.75 30.55
C LEU A 524 -1.45 30.67 30.26
N LYS A 525 -2.59 30.44 30.91
CA LYS A 525 -3.72 31.41 30.87
C LYS A 525 -3.36 32.70 31.60
N ASN A 526 -2.70 32.57 32.75
CA ASN A 526 -2.28 33.70 33.58
C ASN A 526 -0.91 33.44 34.20
N PHE A 527 -0.05 34.47 34.21
CA PHE A 527 1.20 34.46 34.96
C PHE A 527 1.48 35.85 35.53
N ASN A 528 1.62 35.95 36.86
CA ASN A 528 1.84 37.23 37.53
C ASN A 528 2.89 37.14 38.66
N GLU A 529 3.93 36.32 38.45
CA GLU A 529 4.98 36.06 39.45
C GLU A 529 6.39 36.51 39.00
N ASN A 530 6.45 37.50 38.10
CA ASN A 530 7.71 38.03 37.54
C ASN A 530 8.67 38.55 38.63
N ASP A 531 8.14 39.17 39.68
CA ASP A 531 8.95 39.69 40.80
C ASP A 531 9.55 38.55 41.64
N GLU A 532 8.78 37.49 41.90
CA GLU A 532 9.27 36.32 42.65
C GLU A 532 10.32 35.56 41.84
N ILE A 533 10.13 35.39 40.52
CA ILE A 533 11.16 34.84 39.63
C ILE A 533 12.43 35.69 39.64
N SER A 534 12.31 37.01 39.56
CA SER A 534 13.47 37.91 39.59
C SER A 534 14.23 37.82 40.91
N ASN A 535 13.52 37.61 42.02
CA ASN A 535 14.13 37.36 43.33
C ASN A 535 14.83 36.00 43.41
N LEU A 536 14.25 34.95 42.82
CA LEU A 536 14.80 33.59 42.83
C LEU A 536 16.00 33.42 41.89
N TRP A 537 15.93 34.00 40.69
CA TRP A 537 16.87 33.74 39.59
C TRP A 537 17.80 34.91 39.32
N GLY A 538 17.50 36.10 39.83
CA GLY A 538 18.22 37.33 39.52
C GLY A 538 17.70 38.02 38.24
N PRO A 539 18.38 39.10 37.82
CA PRO A 539 17.93 39.92 36.70
C PRO A 539 17.98 39.16 35.37
N ALA A 540 16.92 39.29 34.58
CA ALA A 540 16.83 38.71 33.24
C ALA A 540 17.60 39.55 32.21
N SER A 541 18.10 38.91 31.15
CA SER A 541 18.55 39.60 29.93
C SER A 541 17.45 39.49 28.87
N GLU A 542 16.68 40.56 28.65
CA GLU A 542 15.53 40.57 27.72
C GLU A 542 14.54 39.41 27.96
N SER A 543 14.16 39.19 29.23
CA SER A 543 13.28 38.09 29.66
C SER A 543 13.84 36.67 29.46
N GLN A 544 15.17 36.56 29.42
CA GLN A 544 15.89 35.29 29.31
C GLN A 544 16.84 35.08 30.49
N TRP A 545 16.89 33.85 30.99
CA TRP A 545 17.83 33.40 32.00
C TRP A 545 18.65 32.21 31.48
N TYR A 546 19.90 32.14 31.93
CA TYR A 546 20.88 31.16 31.46
C TYR A 546 21.53 30.44 32.65
N PHE A 547 21.43 29.12 32.68
CA PHE A 547 21.97 28.28 33.75
C PHE A 547 22.87 27.18 33.18
N ARG A 548 24.03 26.97 33.80
CA ARG A 548 24.92 25.88 33.38
C ARG A 548 24.34 24.53 33.77
N MET A 549 24.38 23.57 32.85
CA MET A 549 24.00 22.17 33.13
C MET A 549 24.99 21.51 34.09
N LYS A 550 24.54 20.58 34.93
CA LYS A 550 25.41 19.88 35.89
C LYS A 550 26.50 19.07 35.19
N ASP A 551 26.15 18.42 34.09
CA ASP A 551 27.02 17.44 33.41
C ASP A 551 27.78 18.03 32.21
N SER A 552 27.71 19.34 31.95
CA SER A 552 28.35 19.94 30.78
C SER A 552 28.64 21.43 30.94
N GLU A 553 29.89 21.81 30.65
CA GLU A 553 30.33 23.21 30.57
C GLU A 553 29.85 23.93 29.30
N ASP A 554 29.53 23.17 28.24
CA ASP A 554 29.15 23.72 26.93
C ASP A 554 27.64 23.80 26.72
N LYS A 555 26.85 23.02 27.49
CA LYS A 555 25.38 23.07 27.44
C LYS A 555 24.85 24.01 28.51
N ILE A 556 24.00 24.95 28.07
CA ILE A 556 23.34 25.93 28.93
C ILE A 556 21.83 25.69 28.83
N LEU A 557 21.17 25.58 29.98
CA LEU A 557 19.72 25.66 30.06
C LEU A 557 19.31 27.13 29.90
N ARG A 558 18.57 27.41 28.85
CA ARG A 558 17.94 28.71 28.61
C ARG A 558 16.49 28.63 29.04
N ILE A 559 16.05 29.62 29.80
CA ILE A 559 14.65 29.82 30.16
C ILE A 559 14.21 31.15 29.57
N VAL A 560 13.10 31.14 28.83
CA VAL A 560 12.50 32.33 28.22
C VAL A 560 11.07 32.44 28.73
N ILE A 561 10.73 33.59 29.31
CA ILE A 561 9.36 33.93 29.68
C ILE A 561 8.94 35.09 28.77
N ARG A 562 7.94 34.85 27.92
CA ARG A 562 7.45 35.84 26.98
C ARG A 562 6.23 36.59 27.54
N GLN A 563 5.87 37.71 26.90
CA GLN A 563 4.77 38.58 27.34
C GLN A 563 3.38 37.96 27.14
N ASP A 564 3.26 36.96 26.28
CA ASP A 564 2.08 36.14 26.01
C ASP A 564 1.92 34.96 26.99
N TYR A 565 2.65 34.99 28.11
CA TYR A 565 2.65 33.95 29.14
C TYR A 565 3.17 32.58 28.66
N ASP A 566 3.91 32.57 27.55
CA ASP A 566 4.66 31.41 27.08
C ASP A 566 5.98 31.28 27.82
N ILE A 567 6.22 30.10 28.38
CA ILE A 567 7.45 29.73 29.06
C ILE A 567 8.14 28.61 28.30
N GLN A 568 9.37 28.85 27.90
CA GLN A 568 10.20 27.88 27.18
C GLN A 568 11.47 27.57 27.97
N PHE A 569 11.74 26.29 28.13
CA PHE A 569 13.01 25.74 28.61
C PHE A 569 13.67 25.01 27.46
N ASP A 570 14.90 25.34 27.10
CA ASP A 570 15.64 24.63 26.05
C ASP A 570 17.14 24.62 26.29
N ILE A 571 17.83 23.64 25.68
CA ILE A 571 19.28 23.53 25.76
C ILE A 571 19.94 24.24 24.57
N VAL A 572 20.79 25.22 24.89
CA VAL A 572 21.59 25.96 23.91
C VAL A 572 23.08 25.75 24.15
N LYS A 573 23.89 25.99 23.12
CA LYS A 573 25.35 25.98 23.28
C LYS A 573 25.81 27.27 23.97
N LYS A 574 26.88 27.20 24.75
CA LYS A 574 27.52 28.38 25.36
C LYS A 574 27.85 29.48 24.34
N SER A 575 28.22 29.11 23.11
CA SER A 575 28.48 30.06 22.01
C SER A 575 27.24 30.81 21.50
N GLU A 576 26.04 30.30 21.79
CA GLU A 576 24.76 30.89 21.39
C GLU A 576 24.20 31.81 22.48
N VAL A 577 24.82 31.84 23.66
CA VAL A 577 24.50 32.79 24.72
C VAL A 577 24.91 34.20 24.28
N ARG A 578 24.00 35.15 24.43
CA ARG A 578 24.22 36.54 24.00
C ARG A 578 25.37 37.20 24.77
N ASN A 579 26.14 38.03 24.07
CA ASN A 579 27.22 38.80 24.67
C ASN A 579 26.67 39.75 25.76
N GLY A 580 27.20 39.63 26.98
CA GLY A 580 26.76 40.42 28.14
C GLY A 580 25.64 39.79 28.98
N ALA A 581 25.09 38.64 28.58
CA ALA A 581 24.14 37.90 29.40
C ALA A 581 24.84 37.23 30.60
N ILE A 582 24.16 37.25 31.76
CA ILE A 582 24.64 36.59 32.97
C ILE A 582 24.35 35.09 32.87
N VAL A 583 25.40 34.27 32.93
CA VAL A 583 25.27 32.81 33.03
C VAL A 583 25.48 32.40 34.47
N HIS A 584 24.43 31.87 35.10
CA HIS A 584 24.49 31.40 36.46
C HIS A 584 25.18 30.03 36.51
N ASN A 585 26.24 29.91 37.33
CA ASN A 585 26.84 28.62 37.62
C ASN A 585 25.89 27.78 38.46
N TYR A 586 25.97 26.47 38.29
CA TYR A 586 25.32 25.53 39.20
C TYR A 586 25.85 25.75 40.63
N ARG A 587 24.95 26.02 41.57
CA ARG A 587 25.26 26.05 43.01
C ARG A 587 24.50 24.88 43.64
N GLU A 588 25.23 23.89 44.15
CA GLU A 588 24.68 22.89 45.07
C GLU A 588 24.37 23.61 46.39
N ASN A 589 23.09 23.87 46.64
CA ASN A 589 22.60 24.17 47.98
C ASN A 589 21.57 23.12 48.37
#